data_AF-A0A7C2TGV9-F1
#
_entry.id   AF-A0A7C2TGV9-F1
#
_cell.length_a   1.000
_cell.length_b   1.000
_cell.length_c   1.000
_cell.angle_alpha   90.00
_cell.angle_beta   90.00
_cell.angle_gamma   90.00
#
_symmetry.space_group_name_H-M   'P 1'
#
loop_
_entity.id
_entity.type
_entity.pdbx_description
1 polymer ?
#
loop_
_entity_poly.entity_id
_entity_poly.type
_entity_poly.pdbx_seq_one_letter_code
_entity_poly.pdbx_strand_id
1 'polypeptide(L)'
;MRQTASRPPVPAPITYGDCLKSYTYDQDKVCTPGETITKLKQRLAEVKLDILNDVRRVDSGRLDIPVYFSVCGREAFEVIRNKKQLGKGCTPAQSQASACMELIERFSFFSFRQNPANFIRATHAELKAEGLPLLPLSVLLQSVHDETTSAETWEQLIAEIPIRWAWATNLNQGEMVLVPFSWFYAINEFNGPSAGTTPEPN
;
A
#
# COMPACT_ATOMS: atom_id res chain seq x y z
N MET A 1 9.04 16.65 -29.67
CA MET A 1 9.74 16.72 -28.37
C MET A 1 8.80 16.19 -27.29
N ARG A 2 9.03 15.00 -26.74
CA ARG A 2 8.29 14.54 -25.56
C ARG A 2 8.77 15.38 -24.39
N GLN A 3 7.88 16.13 -23.73
CA GLN A 3 8.19 16.70 -22.43
C GLN A 3 8.59 15.54 -21.51
N THR A 4 9.87 15.48 -21.14
CA THR A 4 10.34 14.59 -20.09
C THR A 4 9.68 15.07 -18.81
N ALA A 5 8.64 14.37 -18.37
CA ALA A 5 8.08 14.57 -17.03
C ALA A 5 9.25 14.50 -16.04
N SER A 6 9.35 15.49 -15.15
CA SER A 6 10.39 15.51 -14.12
C SER A 6 10.35 14.19 -13.35
N ARG A 7 11.48 13.50 -13.30
CA ARG A 7 11.62 12.23 -12.56
C ARG A 7 11.34 12.47 -11.06
N PRO A 8 10.65 11.55 -10.35
CA PRO A 8 10.58 11.62 -8.89
C PRO A 8 11.98 11.65 -8.27
N PRO A 9 12.23 12.48 -7.26
CA PRO A 9 13.49 12.44 -6.52
C PRO A 9 13.67 11.07 -5.87
N VAL A 10 14.93 10.67 -5.66
CA VAL A 10 15.25 9.47 -4.88
C VAL A 10 14.89 9.74 -3.42
N PRO A 11 13.95 9.01 -2.81
CA PRO A 11 13.61 9.21 -1.41
C PRO A 11 14.68 8.59 -0.50
N ALA A 12 14.68 8.98 0.78
CA ALA A 12 15.51 8.32 1.77
C ALA A 12 15.00 6.89 2.05
N PRO A 13 15.88 5.91 2.29
CA PRO A 13 15.48 4.58 2.74
C PRO A 13 14.65 4.64 4.02
N ILE A 14 13.61 3.80 4.08
CA ILE A 14 12.84 3.59 5.31
C ILE A 14 13.66 2.74 6.28
N THR A 15 13.78 3.21 7.51
CA THR A 15 14.37 2.47 8.63
C THR A 15 13.32 2.28 9.71
N TYR A 16 13.16 1.05 10.20
CA TYR A 16 12.25 0.76 11.29
C TYR A 16 12.93 0.91 12.65
N GLY A 17 12.17 1.43 13.63
CA GLY A 17 12.58 1.43 15.03
C GLY A 17 11.91 0.30 15.80
N ASP A 18 12.22 0.23 17.10
CA ASP A 18 11.51 -0.67 18.02
C ASP A 18 10.05 -0.23 18.16
N CYS A 19 9.15 -1.20 18.04
CA CYS A 19 7.71 -0.96 18.04
C CYS A 19 6.98 -2.00 18.91
N LEU A 20 6.92 -1.73 20.21
CA LEU A 20 6.35 -2.66 21.19
C LEU A 20 4.83 -2.77 21.04
N LYS A 21 4.33 -4.00 20.91
CA LYS A 21 2.91 -4.31 20.86
C LYS A 21 2.33 -4.26 22.28
N SER A 22 1.40 -3.34 22.52
CA SER A 22 0.79 -3.09 23.84
C SER A 22 -0.64 -3.63 23.96
N TYR A 23 -1.26 -3.97 22.82
CA TYR A 23 -2.57 -4.60 22.75
C TYR A 23 -2.41 -5.96 22.07
N THR A 24 -2.78 -7.04 22.77
CA THR A 24 -2.62 -8.43 22.29
C THR A 24 -3.88 -9.28 22.52
N TYR A 25 -4.99 -8.64 22.92
CA TYR A 25 -6.24 -9.35 23.23
C TYR A 25 -6.93 -9.92 21.98
N ASP A 26 -6.90 -9.18 20.87
CA ASP A 26 -7.53 -9.57 19.59
C ASP A 26 -6.47 -9.65 18.48
N GLN A 27 -5.68 -8.59 18.35
CA GLN A 27 -4.57 -8.50 17.39
C GLN A 27 -3.37 -7.83 18.06
N ASP A 28 -2.16 -8.16 17.61
CA ASP A 28 -0.92 -7.56 18.11
C ASP A 28 -0.75 -6.13 17.58
N LYS A 29 -1.14 -5.14 18.37
CA LYS A 29 -1.13 -3.71 18.01
C LYS A 29 -0.35 -2.86 19.00
N VAL A 30 0.18 -1.75 18.50
CA VAL A 30 0.93 -0.75 19.30
C VAL A 30 0.03 0.02 20.26
N CYS A 31 -1.24 0.20 19.90
CA CYS A 31 -2.23 0.84 20.74
C CYS A 31 -3.59 0.14 20.59
N THR A 32 -4.49 0.43 21.51
CA THR A 32 -5.84 -0.17 21.51
C THR A 32 -6.64 0.23 20.26
N PRO A 33 -7.70 -0.52 19.91
CA PRO A 33 -8.57 -0.16 18.80
C PRO A 33 -9.24 1.21 18.97
N GLY A 34 -9.64 1.56 20.20
CA GLY A 34 -10.24 2.86 20.52
C GLY A 34 -9.27 4.03 20.32
N GLU A 35 -8.01 3.87 20.75
CA GLU A 35 -6.96 4.86 20.50
C GLU A 35 -6.65 5.00 19.01
N THR A 36 -6.65 3.88 18.27
CA THR A 36 -6.44 3.87 16.81
C THR A 36 -7.49 4.74 16.11
N ILE A 37 -8.78 4.53 16.43
CA ILE A 37 -9.89 5.32 15.86
C ILE A 37 -9.77 6.80 16.25
N THR A 38 -9.41 7.08 17.50
CA THR A 38 -9.27 8.45 18.01
C THR A 38 -8.14 9.19 17.28
N LYS A 39 -6.96 8.57 17.18
CA LYS A 39 -5.80 9.11 16.45
C LYS A 39 -6.13 9.34 14.98
N LEU A 40 -6.84 8.41 14.35
CA LEU A 40 -7.26 8.57 12.96
C LEU A 40 -8.14 9.80 12.78
N LYS A 41 -9.21 9.94 13.57
CA LYS A 41 -10.13 11.08 13.48
C LYS A 41 -9.41 12.40 13.70
N GLN A 42 -8.50 12.45 14.67
CA GLN A 42 -7.66 13.62 14.93
C GLN A 42 -6.80 13.95 13.70
N ARG A 43 -6.09 12.97 13.13
CA ARG A 43 -5.26 13.18 11.94
C ARG A 43 -6.07 13.70 10.76
N LEU A 44 -7.23 13.12 10.46
CA LEU A 44 -8.11 13.56 9.38
C LEU A 44 -8.57 15.01 9.56
N ALA A 45 -8.88 15.41 10.80
CA ALA A 45 -9.23 16.80 11.11
C ALA A 45 -8.05 17.76 10.94
N GLU A 46 -6.84 17.37 11.37
CA GLU A 46 -5.61 18.16 11.23
C GLU A 46 -5.27 18.42 9.76
N VAL A 47 -5.34 17.39 8.91
CA VAL A 47 -5.03 17.50 7.48
C VAL A 47 -6.21 17.98 6.63
N LYS A 48 -7.39 18.15 7.26
CA LYS A 48 -8.64 18.60 6.63
C LYS A 48 -9.07 17.74 5.42
N LEU A 49 -8.93 16.42 5.54
CA LEU A 49 -9.35 15.46 4.51
C LEU A 49 -10.69 14.80 4.84
N ASP A 50 -11.60 14.80 3.88
CA ASP A 50 -12.90 14.13 3.93
C ASP A 50 -12.78 12.68 3.44
N ILE A 51 -12.13 11.86 4.25
CA ILE A 51 -11.89 10.43 3.96
C ILE A 51 -12.92 9.53 4.64
N LEU A 52 -13.29 9.81 5.89
CA LEU A 52 -14.19 8.98 6.71
C LEU A 52 -15.44 9.77 7.08
N ASN A 53 -16.60 9.35 6.56
CA ASN A 53 -17.89 9.97 6.88
C ASN A 53 -18.54 9.33 8.12
N ASP A 54 -18.58 8.01 8.19
CA ASP A 54 -19.28 7.28 9.28
C ASP A 54 -18.72 5.87 9.47
N VAL A 55 -19.00 5.24 10.61
CA VAL A 55 -18.66 3.84 10.91
C VAL A 55 -19.87 3.16 11.54
N ARG A 56 -20.43 2.15 10.88
CA ARG A 56 -21.71 1.53 11.29
C ARG A 56 -21.58 0.03 11.50
N ARG A 57 -22.26 -0.46 12.54
CA ARG A 57 -22.47 -1.90 12.76
C ARG A 57 -23.52 -2.41 11.77
N VAL A 58 -23.27 -3.58 11.18
CA VAL A 58 -24.14 -4.17 10.13
C VAL A 58 -24.48 -5.64 10.30
N ASP A 59 -23.94 -6.30 11.32
CA ASP A 59 -24.38 -7.65 11.62
C ASP A 59 -25.85 -7.66 12.09
N SER A 60 -26.56 -8.73 11.72
CA SER A 60 -27.95 -8.98 12.13
C SER A 60 -28.07 -9.67 13.49
N GLY A 61 -26.95 -9.85 14.21
CA GLY A 61 -26.90 -10.59 15.47
C GLY A 61 -26.99 -12.12 15.32
N ARG A 62 -27.18 -12.67 14.11
CA ARG A 62 -27.35 -14.13 13.89
C ARG A 62 -26.19 -14.98 14.42
N LEU A 63 -24.97 -14.46 14.34
CA LEU A 63 -23.74 -15.17 14.75
C LEU A 63 -23.07 -14.51 15.97
N ASP A 64 -23.63 -13.41 16.49
CA ASP A 64 -23.01 -12.55 17.51
C ASP A 64 -21.55 -12.13 17.21
N ILE A 65 -21.19 -12.10 15.93
CA ILE A 65 -19.88 -11.64 15.45
C ILE A 65 -20.02 -10.18 15.01
N PRO A 66 -19.24 -9.23 15.56
CA PRO A 66 -19.36 -7.84 15.22
C PRO A 66 -18.83 -7.55 13.81
N VAL A 67 -19.69 -7.03 12.95
CA VAL A 67 -19.31 -6.58 11.60
C VAL A 67 -19.58 -5.10 11.48
N TYR A 68 -18.54 -4.34 11.13
CA TYR A 68 -18.64 -2.92 10.86
C TYR A 68 -18.27 -2.61 9.42
N PHE A 69 -18.84 -1.53 8.89
CA PHE A 69 -18.28 -0.86 7.73
C PHE A 69 -17.92 0.58 8.04
N SER A 70 -16.93 1.11 7.34
CA SER A 70 -16.69 2.54 7.23
C SER A 70 -17.36 3.07 5.96
N VAL A 71 -17.92 4.28 6.02
CA VAL A 71 -18.48 5.00 4.89
C VAL A 71 -17.44 5.98 4.37
N CYS A 72 -17.13 5.87 3.08
CA CYS A 72 -16.20 6.79 2.44
C CYS A 72 -16.76 8.22 2.50
N GLY A 73 -15.92 9.15 2.95
CA GLY A 73 -16.07 10.58 2.70
C GLY A 73 -15.92 10.90 1.22
N ARG A 74 -16.14 12.17 0.86
CA ARG A 74 -16.13 12.60 -0.55
C ARG A 74 -14.80 12.30 -1.25
N GLU A 75 -13.68 12.67 -0.63
CA GLU A 75 -12.35 12.50 -1.25
C GLU A 75 -11.98 11.02 -1.35
N ALA A 76 -12.32 10.22 -0.33
CA ALA A 76 -12.13 8.78 -0.40
C ALA A 76 -12.95 8.14 -1.53
N PHE A 77 -14.19 8.58 -1.73
CA PHE A 77 -15.02 8.06 -2.81
C PHE A 77 -14.48 8.45 -4.19
N GLU A 78 -13.95 9.66 -4.36
CA GLU A 78 -13.35 10.11 -5.62
C GLU A 78 -12.12 9.28 -6.02
N VAL A 79 -11.31 8.88 -5.03
CA VAL A 79 -10.10 8.09 -5.24
C VAL A 79 -10.42 6.59 -5.38
N ILE A 80 -11.19 6.02 -4.45
CA ILE A 80 -11.40 4.57 -4.33
C ILE A 80 -12.54 4.07 -5.24
N ARG A 81 -13.55 4.91 -5.51
CA ARG A 81 -14.78 4.57 -6.24
C ARG A 81 -15.62 3.45 -5.61
N ASN A 82 -15.36 3.11 -4.34
CA ASN A 82 -16.21 2.29 -3.49
C ASN A 82 -16.82 3.16 -2.38
N LYS A 83 -18.05 2.88 -1.98
CA LYS A 83 -18.79 3.63 -0.95
C LYS A 83 -18.43 3.21 0.48
N LYS A 84 -17.87 2.00 0.67
CA LYS A 84 -17.63 1.43 2.00
C LYS A 84 -16.47 0.44 2.04
N GLN A 85 -15.82 0.33 3.19
CA GLN A 85 -14.85 -0.72 3.52
C GLN A 85 -15.34 -1.54 4.71
N LEU A 86 -14.98 -2.83 4.77
CA LEU A 86 -15.44 -3.73 5.82
C LEU A 86 -14.38 -3.88 6.90
N GLY A 87 -14.84 -4.07 8.13
CA GLY A 87 -13.98 -4.33 9.27
C GLY A 87 -14.28 -5.67 9.90
N LYS A 88 -13.22 -6.33 10.36
CA LYS A 88 -13.29 -7.62 11.05
C LYS A 88 -12.54 -7.54 12.37
N GLY A 89 -13.05 -8.21 13.38
CA GLY A 89 -12.42 -8.32 14.69
C GLY A 89 -13.25 -9.19 15.63
N CYS A 90 -12.62 -9.72 16.67
CA CYS A 90 -13.30 -10.46 17.73
C CYS A 90 -14.08 -9.52 18.67
N THR A 91 -13.76 -8.22 18.67
CA THR A 91 -14.48 -7.20 19.44
C THR A 91 -15.13 -6.13 18.54
N PRO A 92 -16.21 -5.47 18.99
CA PRO A 92 -16.79 -4.34 18.26
C PRO A 92 -15.78 -3.22 17.99
N ALA A 93 -14.92 -2.91 18.97
CA ALA A 93 -13.90 -1.88 18.84
C ALA A 93 -12.83 -2.25 17.79
N GLN A 94 -12.37 -3.51 17.78
CA GLN A 94 -11.43 -3.99 16.76
C GLN A 94 -12.07 -3.99 15.37
N SER A 95 -13.31 -4.45 15.25
CA SER A 95 -14.04 -4.48 13.98
C SER A 95 -14.21 -3.06 13.40
N GLN A 96 -14.53 -2.07 14.25
CA GLN A 96 -14.54 -0.65 13.85
C GLN A 96 -13.16 -0.15 13.39
N ALA A 97 -12.11 -0.42 14.16
CA ALA A 97 -10.75 0.01 13.83
C ALA A 97 -10.30 -0.60 12.50
N SER A 98 -10.57 -1.89 12.27
CA SER A 98 -10.29 -2.58 11.01
C SER A 98 -10.99 -1.94 9.83
N ALA A 99 -12.29 -1.60 9.94
CA ALA A 99 -13.03 -0.94 8.85
C ALA A 99 -12.42 0.43 8.51
N CYS A 100 -11.95 1.15 9.53
CA CYS A 100 -11.30 2.45 9.35
C CYS A 100 -9.93 2.31 8.70
N MET A 101 -9.10 1.39 9.18
CA MET A 101 -7.74 1.21 8.64
C MET A 101 -7.75 0.66 7.22
N GLU A 102 -8.69 -0.23 6.86
CA GLU A 102 -8.89 -0.67 5.46
C GLU A 102 -9.23 0.53 4.55
N LEU A 103 -10.07 1.46 5.00
CA LEU A 103 -10.37 2.69 4.26
C LEU A 103 -9.13 3.56 4.02
N ILE A 104 -8.29 3.73 5.04
CA ILE A 104 -7.05 4.52 4.93
C ILE A 104 -6.04 3.83 4.03
N GLU A 105 -5.89 2.52 4.13
CA GLU A 105 -5.06 1.70 3.24
C GLU A 105 -5.47 1.91 1.79
N ARG A 106 -6.76 1.72 1.48
CA ARG A 106 -7.29 1.84 0.12
C ARG A 106 -7.13 3.25 -0.41
N PHE A 107 -7.47 4.26 0.38
CA PHE A 107 -7.29 5.66 0.01
C PHE A 107 -5.82 5.96 -0.33
N SER A 108 -4.90 5.56 0.54
CA SER A 108 -3.47 5.83 0.40
C SER A 108 -2.89 5.13 -0.83
N PHE A 109 -3.22 3.86 -1.01
CA PHE A 109 -2.74 3.06 -2.13
C PHE A 109 -3.24 3.59 -3.48
N PHE A 110 -4.55 3.87 -3.60
CA PHE A 110 -5.10 4.38 -4.85
C PHE A 110 -4.65 5.82 -5.14
N SER A 111 -4.49 6.66 -4.11
CA SER A 111 -3.88 7.99 -4.25
C SER A 111 -2.45 7.88 -4.80
N PHE A 112 -1.64 6.98 -4.24
CA PHE A 112 -0.29 6.72 -4.71
C PHE A 112 -0.28 6.27 -6.17
N ARG A 113 -1.11 5.28 -6.52
CA ARG A 113 -1.21 4.71 -7.88
C ARG A 113 -1.70 5.71 -8.92
N GLN A 114 -2.62 6.61 -8.56
CA GLN A 114 -3.21 7.56 -9.51
C GLN A 114 -2.30 8.76 -9.77
N ASN A 115 -1.35 9.06 -8.88
CA ASN A 115 -0.42 10.17 -9.06
C ASN A 115 0.76 9.78 -9.99
N PRO A 116 0.87 10.34 -11.22
CA PRO A 116 1.95 10.00 -12.14
C PRO A 116 3.32 10.48 -11.64
N ALA A 117 3.38 11.49 -10.75
CA ALA A 117 4.64 11.99 -10.20
C ALA A 117 5.36 10.98 -9.30
N ASN A 118 4.66 9.94 -8.84
CA ASN A 118 5.27 8.85 -8.05
C ASN A 118 6.05 7.83 -8.90
N PHE A 119 6.02 7.95 -10.23
CA PHE A 119 6.53 6.92 -11.12
C PHE A 119 7.50 7.45 -12.17
N ILE A 120 8.50 6.63 -12.47
CA ILE A 120 9.31 6.74 -13.67
C ILE A 120 8.67 5.85 -14.73
N ARG A 121 8.35 6.39 -15.91
CA ARG A 121 7.87 5.58 -17.04
C ARG A 121 9.00 5.39 -18.03
N ALA A 122 9.58 4.20 -18.06
CA ALA A 122 10.75 3.85 -18.86
C ALA A 122 10.83 2.34 -19.08
N THR A 123 11.62 1.90 -20.06
CA THR A 123 11.93 0.49 -20.25
C THR A 123 13.02 0.02 -19.29
N HIS A 124 13.15 -1.31 -19.11
CA HIS A 124 14.24 -1.87 -18.29
C HIS A 124 15.62 -1.50 -18.87
N ALA A 125 15.76 -1.54 -20.20
CA ALA A 125 17.01 -1.22 -20.88
C ALA A 125 17.44 0.23 -20.65
N GLU A 126 16.51 1.19 -20.72
CA GLU A 126 16.76 2.61 -20.47
C GLU A 126 17.31 2.82 -19.05
N LEU A 127 16.63 2.29 -18.03
CA LEU A 127 17.05 2.50 -16.64
C LEU A 127 18.32 1.74 -16.28
N LYS A 128 18.57 0.58 -16.90
CA LYS A 128 19.82 -0.19 -16.74
C LYS A 128 21.00 0.57 -17.33
N ALA A 129 20.84 1.18 -18.51
CA ALA A 129 21.87 2.00 -19.15
C ALA A 129 22.25 3.24 -18.32
N GLU A 130 21.30 3.77 -17.55
CA GLU A 130 21.53 4.86 -16.60
C GLU A 130 22.21 4.42 -15.29
N GLY A 131 22.37 3.11 -15.06
CA GLY A 131 22.99 2.58 -13.85
C GLY A 131 22.12 2.73 -12.59
N LEU A 132 20.79 2.79 -12.74
CA LEU A 132 19.89 2.88 -11.59
C LEU A 132 19.78 1.52 -10.85
N PRO A 133 19.53 1.53 -9.53
CA PRO A 133 19.38 0.29 -8.76
C PRO A 133 18.03 -0.36 -9.07
N LEU A 134 18.01 -1.32 -9.99
CA LEU A 134 16.80 -2.02 -10.41
C LEU A 134 16.58 -3.27 -9.56
N LEU A 135 15.32 -3.59 -9.28
CA LEU A 135 14.98 -4.88 -8.70
C LEU A 135 15.44 -6.00 -9.65
N PRO A 136 16.20 -7.01 -9.17
CA PRO A 136 16.70 -8.07 -10.03
C PRO A 136 15.58 -8.79 -10.78
N LEU A 137 15.80 -9.05 -12.06
CA LEU A 137 14.82 -9.71 -12.92
C LEU A 137 14.45 -11.13 -12.47
N SER A 138 15.35 -11.81 -11.77
CA SER A 138 15.07 -13.10 -11.11
C SER A 138 13.93 -13.01 -10.09
N VAL A 139 13.78 -11.87 -9.40
CA VAL A 139 12.68 -11.65 -8.43
C VAL A 139 11.33 -11.56 -9.15
N LEU A 140 11.30 -11.01 -10.38
CA LEU A 140 10.07 -10.95 -11.17
C LEU A 140 9.63 -12.36 -11.58
N LEU A 141 10.55 -13.20 -12.04
CA LEU A 141 10.26 -14.61 -12.37
C LEU A 141 9.77 -15.39 -11.14
N GLN A 142 10.43 -15.20 -10.00
CA GLN A 142 10.00 -15.81 -8.73
C GLN A 142 8.58 -15.38 -8.32
N SER A 143 8.19 -14.12 -8.57
CA SER A 143 6.86 -13.61 -8.20
C SER A 143 5.70 -14.30 -8.94
N VAL A 144 5.99 -15.00 -10.03
CA VAL A 144 5.01 -15.80 -10.80
C VAL A 144 5.34 -17.29 -10.79
N HIS A 145 6.29 -17.72 -9.94
CA HIS A 145 6.76 -19.10 -9.85
C HIS A 145 7.28 -19.66 -11.20
N ASP A 146 7.90 -18.83 -12.03
CA ASP A 146 8.54 -19.28 -13.27
C ASP A 146 9.95 -19.80 -12.98
N GLU A 147 10.10 -21.12 -13.02
CA GLU A 147 11.37 -21.83 -12.84
C GLU A 147 12.02 -22.23 -14.17
N THR A 148 11.39 -21.90 -15.29
CA THR A 148 11.76 -22.39 -16.62
C THR A 148 12.44 -21.33 -17.47
N THR A 149 12.02 -20.08 -17.35
CA THR A 149 12.58 -18.96 -18.12
C THR A 149 13.89 -18.48 -17.50
N SER A 150 14.94 -18.36 -18.31
CA SER A 150 16.21 -17.79 -17.84
C SER A 150 16.12 -16.27 -17.67
N ALA A 151 16.93 -15.70 -16.78
CA ALA A 151 16.95 -14.25 -16.55
C ALA A 151 17.33 -13.46 -17.82
N GLU A 152 18.22 -14.02 -18.65
CA GLU A 152 18.66 -13.43 -19.92
C GLU A 152 17.53 -13.41 -20.94
N THR A 153 16.76 -14.51 -21.03
CA THR A 153 15.59 -14.59 -21.91
C THR A 153 14.53 -13.58 -21.46
N TRP A 154 14.29 -13.50 -20.14
CA TRP A 154 13.36 -12.55 -19.58
C TRP A 154 13.78 -11.09 -19.82
N GLU A 155 15.06 -10.78 -19.66
CA GLU A 155 15.61 -9.46 -19.95
C GLU A 155 15.33 -9.02 -21.38
N GLN A 156 15.51 -9.92 -22.36
CA GLN A 156 15.23 -9.64 -23.77
C GLN A 156 13.74 -9.37 -24.01
N LEU A 157 12.85 -10.13 -23.36
CA LEU A 157 11.40 -9.99 -23.52
C LEU A 157 10.86 -8.65 -23.00
N ILE A 158 11.45 -8.12 -21.92
CA ILE A 158 10.98 -6.87 -21.29
C ILE A 158 11.73 -5.63 -21.77
N ALA A 159 12.82 -5.79 -22.52
CA ALA A 159 13.77 -4.72 -22.83
C ALA A 159 13.11 -3.46 -23.40
N GLU A 160 12.08 -3.62 -24.22
CA GLU A 160 11.39 -2.55 -24.94
C GLU A 160 10.01 -2.20 -24.37
N ILE A 161 9.58 -2.86 -23.28
CA ILE A 161 8.25 -2.64 -22.69
C ILE A 161 8.33 -1.46 -21.71
N PRO A 162 7.62 -0.35 -21.94
CA PRO A 162 7.61 0.76 -20.99
C PRO A 162 6.82 0.38 -19.74
N ILE A 163 7.48 0.40 -18.60
CA ILE A 163 6.94 0.02 -17.29
C ILE A 163 6.86 1.26 -16.39
N ARG A 164 5.91 1.28 -15.45
CA ARG A 164 5.92 2.25 -14.34
C ARG A 164 6.80 1.71 -13.23
N TRP A 165 7.86 2.44 -12.90
CA TRP A 165 8.80 2.12 -11.84
C TRP A 165 8.56 3.04 -10.65
N ALA A 166 8.57 2.48 -9.45
CA ALA A 166 8.46 3.22 -8.21
C ALA A 166 9.69 2.96 -7.33
N TRP A 167 10.14 3.99 -6.62
CA TRP A 167 11.14 3.84 -5.58
C TRP A 167 10.58 3.05 -4.40
N ALA A 168 11.34 2.07 -3.92
CA ALA A 168 11.05 1.28 -2.73
C ALA A 168 12.32 1.02 -1.92
N THR A 169 12.18 0.76 -0.63
CA THR A 169 13.30 0.36 0.21
C THR A 169 13.45 -1.15 0.24
N ASN A 170 14.63 -1.68 -0.11
CA ASN A 170 14.99 -3.04 0.22
C ASN A 170 15.38 -3.11 1.69
N LEU A 171 14.48 -3.60 2.54
CA LEU A 171 14.67 -3.62 4.00
C LEU A 171 15.87 -4.47 4.45
N ASN A 172 16.26 -5.50 3.69
CA ASN A 172 17.42 -6.33 4.03
C ASN A 172 18.75 -5.59 3.81
N GLN A 173 18.79 -4.69 2.82
CA GLN A 173 20.00 -3.95 2.44
C GLN A 173 19.99 -2.51 2.96
N GLY A 174 18.82 -1.97 3.35
CA GLY A 174 18.66 -0.56 3.73
C GLY A 174 18.80 0.39 2.54
N GLU A 175 18.63 -0.09 1.31
CA GLU A 175 18.92 0.64 0.09
C GLU A 175 17.67 0.92 -0.74
N MET A 176 17.72 2.00 -1.53
CA MET A 176 16.67 2.33 -2.49
C MET A 176 16.81 1.49 -3.75
N VAL A 177 15.70 0.90 -4.18
CA VAL A 177 15.59 0.11 -5.40
C VAL A 177 14.36 0.53 -6.20
N LEU A 178 14.46 0.50 -7.52
CA LEU A 178 13.33 0.70 -8.42
C LEU A 178 12.61 -0.63 -8.65
N VAL A 179 11.33 -0.64 -8.29
CA VAL A 179 10.44 -1.79 -8.44
C VAL A 179 9.50 -1.55 -9.62
N PRO A 180 9.32 -2.54 -10.51
CA PRO A 180 8.39 -2.44 -11.64
C PRO A 180 6.94 -2.52 -11.14
N PHE A 181 6.39 -1.40 -10.67
CA PHE A 181 5.07 -1.32 -10.06
C PHE A 181 3.98 -1.93 -10.94
N SER A 182 4.01 -1.68 -12.25
CA SER A 182 3.00 -2.24 -13.17
C SER A 182 2.97 -3.77 -13.17
N TRP A 183 4.11 -4.44 -13.00
CA TRP A 183 4.21 -5.91 -12.94
C TRP A 183 3.54 -6.44 -11.68
N PHE A 184 3.95 -5.96 -10.51
CA PHE A 184 3.40 -6.40 -9.24
C PHE A 184 1.92 -6.03 -9.10
N TYR A 185 1.50 -4.88 -9.61
CA TYR A 185 0.09 -4.51 -9.62
C TYR A 185 -0.75 -5.44 -10.51
N ALA A 186 -0.23 -5.90 -11.64
CA ALA A 186 -0.96 -6.81 -12.53
C ALA A 186 -1.19 -8.20 -11.90
N ILE A 187 -0.28 -8.65 -11.03
CA ILE A 187 -0.36 -9.96 -10.38
C ILE A 187 -1.13 -9.88 -9.05
N ASN A 188 -0.86 -8.84 -8.27
CA ASN A 188 -1.34 -8.74 -6.88
C ASN A 188 -2.56 -7.83 -6.71
N GLU A 189 -2.84 -6.96 -7.68
CA GLU A 189 -3.80 -5.85 -7.58
C GLU A 189 -3.63 -5.04 -6.29
N PHE A 190 -4.42 -5.36 -5.27
CA PHE A 190 -4.45 -4.70 -3.96
C PHE A 190 -4.03 -5.62 -2.82
N ASN A 191 -3.34 -6.73 -3.11
CA ASN A 191 -2.69 -7.56 -2.10
C ASN A 191 -1.35 -6.93 -1.71
N GLY A 192 -1.12 -6.71 -0.41
CA GLY A 192 0.13 -6.16 0.12
C GLY A 192 0.07 -4.74 0.71
N PRO A 193 -0.78 -3.80 0.24
CA PRO A 193 -1.05 -2.57 0.96
C PRO A 193 -1.49 -2.85 2.39
N SER A 194 -1.07 -1.99 3.31
CA SER A 194 -1.51 -2.01 4.70
C SER A 194 -1.55 -0.60 5.26
N ALA A 195 -2.33 -0.41 6.32
CA ALA A 195 -2.29 0.81 7.11
C ALA A 195 -2.21 0.46 8.61
N GLY A 196 -1.41 1.24 9.34
CA GLY A 196 -1.16 1.07 10.76
C GLY A 196 -1.11 2.40 11.49
N THR A 197 -1.00 2.34 12.82
CA THR A 197 -0.79 3.52 13.65
C THR A 197 0.67 3.96 13.68
N THR A 198 1.57 3.10 13.22
CA THR A 198 3.00 3.34 13.08
C THR A 198 3.49 2.85 11.70
N PRO A 199 4.65 3.32 11.21
CA PRO A 199 5.24 2.84 9.96
C PRO A 199 5.73 1.38 10.03
N GLU A 200 6.07 0.89 11.21
CA GLU A 200 6.53 -0.48 11.42
C GLU A 200 5.42 -1.49 11.09
N PRO A 201 5.78 -2.69 10.57
CA PRO A 201 4.81 -3.73 10.25
C PRO A 201 3.89 -4.06 11.42
N ASN A 202 2.60 -4.18 11.10
CA ASN A 202 1.55 -4.60 12.01
C ASN A 202 1.67 -6.07 12.37
#